data_AF-A0A7W0A7H3-F1
#
_entry.id   AF-A0A7W0A7H3-F1
#
_cell.length_a   1.000
_cell.length_b   1.000
_cell.length_c   1.000
_cell.angle_alpha   90.00
_cell.angle_beta   90.00
_cell.angle_gamma   90.00
#
_symmetry.space_group_name_H-M   'P 1'
#
loop_
_entity.id
_entity.type
_entity.pdbx_description
1 polymer ?
#
loop_
_entity_poly.entity_id
_entity_poly.type
_entity_poly.pdbx_seq_one_letter_code
_entity_poly.pdbx_strand_id
1 'polypeptide(L)'
;MAELEPLAAFVAAAVVSLALTPLVGLLSVRVGAVAEPTERGMHEVPIPYLGGLAMLAAVLITGFVFLGGDAEIRAVLYGALVIVAVGVVDDAFDLHPALKLAGQVGAALIPALNGTLVTDITLPLLGTVEFGAASVPLTVFGIVALMNVINLIDGIDGLAAGICTIAAVAFA
;
A
#
# COMPACT_ATOMS: atom_id res chain seq x y z
N MET A 1 8.03 -26.52 -1.73
CA MET A 1 6.85 -25.88 -1.11
C MET A 1 7.03 -24.37 -1.04
N ALA A 2 8.19 -23.85 -0.65
CA ALA A 2 8.48 -22.41 -0.61
C ALA A 2 8.17 -21.64 -1.91
N GLU A 3 8.44 -22.20 -3.09
CA GLU A 3 8.20 -21.50 -4.37
C GLU A 3 6.73 -21.26 -4.71
N LEU A 4 5.79 -21.96 -4.06
CA LEU A 4 4.35 -21.77 -4.27
C LEU A 4 3.73 -20.81 -3.24
N GLU A 5 4.45 -20.43 -2.18
CA GLU A 5 3.94 -19.58 -1.12
C GLU A 5 3.53 -18.18 -1.62
N PRO A 6 4.30 -17.49 -2.49
CA PRO A 6 3.89 -16.19 -3.03
C PRO A 6 2.62 -16.28 -3.89
N LEU A 7 2.53 -17.32 -4.73
CA LEU A 7 1.35 -17.55 -5.56
C LEU A 7 0.12 -17.88 -4.69
N ALA A 8 0.29 -18.72 -3.67
CA ALA A 8 -0.77 -19.04 -2.73
C ALA A 8 -1.21 -17.79 -1.94
N ALA A 9 -0.28 -16.95 -1.50
CA ALA A 9 -0.56 -15.69 -0.81
C ALA A 9 -1.36 -14.74 -1.69
N PHE A 10 -0.98 -14.60 -2.97
CA PHE A 10 -1.68 -13.77 -3.95
C PHE A 10 -3.11 -14.27 -4.22
N VAL A 11 -3.27 -15.55 -4.54
CA VAL A 11 -4.60 -16.14 -4.81
C VAL A 11 -5.49 -16.05 -3.58
N ALA A 12 -4.95 -16.34 -2.40
CA ALA A 12 -5.67 -16.20 -1.15
C ALA A 12 -6.06 -14.73 -0.90
N ALA A 13 -5.15 -13.77 -1.11
CA ALA A 13 -5.45 -12.35 -0.94
C ALA A 13 -6.57 -11.90 -1.87
N ALA A 14 -6.54 -12.31 -3.15
CA ALA A 14 -7.56 -11.99 -4.12
C ALA A 14 -8.94 -12.55 -3.71
N VAL A 15 -9.00 -13.83 -3.31
CA VAL A 15 -10.25 -14.47 -2.86
C VAL A 15 -10.79 -13.82 -1.59
N VAL A 16 -9.94 -13.59 -0.60
CA VAL A 16 -10.34 -12.97 0.68
C VAL A 16 -10.79 -11.52 0.44
N SER A 17 -10.09 -10.76 -0.40
CA SER A 17 -10.48 -9.40 -0.76
C SER A 17 -11.85 -9.40 -1.43
N LEU A 18 -12.05 -10.22 -2.47
CA LEU A 18 -13.34 -10.34 -3.18
C LEU A 18 -14.50 -10.73 -2.25
N ALA A 19 -14.25 -11.57 -1.24
CA ALA A 19 -15.26 -11.96 -0.26
C ALA A 19 -15.54 -10.85 0.78
N LEU A 20 -14.50 -10.12 1.22
CA LEU A 20 -14.63 -9.07 2.23
C LEU A 20 -15.20 -7.76 1.68
N THR A 21 -14.91 -7.40 0.43
CA THR A 21 -15.37 -6.12 -0.17
C THR A 21 -16.89 -5.90 -0.04
N PRO A 22 -17.79 -6.84 -0.42
CA PRO A 22 -19.23 -6.62 -0.26
C PRO A 22 -19.66 -6.55 1.21
N LEU A 23 -19.01 -7.32 2.11
CA LEU A 23 -19.32 -7.32 3.55
C LEU A 23 -18.96 -5.98 4.18
N VAL A 24 -17.77 -5.46 3.86
CA VAL A 24 -17.31 -4.14 4.32
C VAL A 24 -18.17 -3.05 3.70
N GLY A 25 -18.57 -3.16 2.44
CA GLY A 25 -19.50 -2.23 1.81
C GLY A 25 -20.85 -2.14 2.52
N LEU A 26 -21.42 -3.29 2.92
CA LEU A 26 -22.66 -3.32 3.72
C LEU A 26 -22.47 -2.68 5.10
N LEU A 27 -21.32 -2.91 5.74
CA LEU A 27 -20.99 -2.30 7.03
C LEU A 27 -20.84 -0.78 6.90
N SER A 28 -20.14 -0.30 5.86
CA SER A 28 -19.97 1.13 5.55
C SER A 28 -21.30 1.86 5.48
N VAL A 29 -22.28 1.29 4.77
CA VAL A 29 -23.63 1.87 4.67
C VAL A 29 -24.32 1.92 6.04
N ARG A 30 -24.18 0.87 6.87
CA ARG A 30 -24.79 0.83 8.21
C ARG A 30 -24.18 1.85 9.18
N VAL A 31 -22.88 2.10 9.08
CA VAL A 31 -22.18 3.05 9.97
C VAL A 31 -22.15 4.47 9.41
N GLY A 32 -22.70 4.70 8.22
CA GLY A 32 -22.72 6.01 7.56
C GLY A 32 -21.39 6.41 6.91
N ALA A 33 -20.44 5.48 6.75
CA ALA A 33 -19.16 5.73 6.07
C ALA A 33 -19.33 5.66 4.54
N VAL A 34 -20.11 6.61 4.00
CA VAL A 34 -20.50 6.67 2.59
C VAL A 34 -20.09 8.04 2.03
N ALA A 35 -19.50 8.03 0.84
CA ALA A 35 -19.18 9.22 0.07
C ALA A 35 -20.44 9.81 -0.53
N GLU A 36 -20.79 11.05 -0.16
CA GLU A 36 -21.88 11.75 -0.84
C GLU A 36 -21.42 12.33 -2.18
N PRO A 37 -22.28 12.36 -3.21
CA PRO A 37 -22.00 13.06 -4.46
C PRO A 37 -21.67 14.54 -4.22
N THR A 38 -20.57 15.02 -4.81
CA THR A 38 -20.18 16.43 -4.77
C THR A 38 -20.17 17.02 -6.17
N GLU A 39 -20.31 18.34 -6.31
CA GLU A 39 -20.33 19.05 -7.62
C GLU A 39 -19.05 18.82 -8.47
N ARG A 40 -17.97 18.36 -7.85
CA ARG A 40 -16.68 18.04 -8.49
C ARG A 40 -16.42 16.53 -8.62
N GLY A 41 -17.27 15.69 -8.05
CA GLY A 41 -17.11 14.24 -8.03
C GLY A 41 -17.59 13.57 -9.33
N MET A 42 -16.95 12.48 -9.73
CA MET A 42 -17.36 11.68 -10.90
C MET A 42 -18.58 10.79 -10.63
N HIS A 43 -19.07 10.77 -9.38
CA HIS A 43 -20.10 9.86 -8.91
C HIS A 43 -21.42 10.57 -8.66
N GLU A 44 -22.50 10.05 -9.27
CA GLU A 44 -23.86 10.56 -9.08
C GLU A 44 -24.60 9.86 -7.92
N VAL A 45 -24.02 8.80 -7.35
CA VAL A 45 -24.65 7.94 -6.33
C VAL A 45 -23.71 7.79 -5.13
N PRO A 46 -24.21 7.69 -3.89
CA PRO A 46 -23.36 7.50 -2.71
C PRO A 46 -22.57 6.18 -2.74
N ILE A 47 -21.27 6.20 -2.39
CA ILE A 47 -20.37 5.04 -2.50
C ILE A 47 -19.74 4.68 -1.15
N PRO A 48 -19.68 3.38 -0.78
CA PRO A 48 -18.97 2.93 0.42
C PRO A 48 -17.48 3.32 0.42
N TYR A 49 -17.00 4.03 1.45
CA TYR A 49 -15.60 4.50 1.52
C TYR A 49 -14.59 3.43 1.98
N LEU A 50 -15.03 2.36 2.66
CA LEU A 50 -14.12 1.47 3.39
C LEU A 50 -13.57 0.29 2.56
N GLY A 51 -13.75 0.29 1.23
CA GLY A 51 -13.32 -0.81 0.36
C GLY A 51 -11.82 -1.12 0.45
N GLY A 52 -10.98 -0.09 0.61
CA GLY A 52 -9.53 -0.25 0.78
C GLY A 52 -9.14 -1.04 2.04
N LEU A 53 -9.92 -0.94 3.12
CA LEU A 53 -9.67 -1.71 4.35
C LEU A 53 -9.92 -3.21 4.15
N ALA A 54 -10.88 -3.59 3.30
CA ALA A 54 -11.11 -4.99 2.95
C ALA A 54 -9.90 -5.58 2.21
N MET A 55 -9.35 -4.83 1.25
CA MET A 55 -8.18 -5.23 0.49
C MET A 55 -6.94 -5.33 1.36
N LEU A 56 -6.71 -4.36 2.25
CA LEU A 56 -5.62 -4.40 3.20
C LEU A 56 -5.73 -5.60 4.14
N ALA A 57 -6.90 -5.84 4.72
CA ALA A 57 -7.10 -6.96 5.62
C ALA A 57 -6.76 -8.29 4.92
N ALA A 58 -7.17 -8.45 3.67
CA ALA A 58 -6.81 -9.62 2.87
C ALA A 58 -5.30 -9.76 2.71
N VAL A 59 -4.60 -8.69 2.28
CA VAL A 59 -3.14 -8.70 2.06
C VAL A 59 -2.37 -8.94 3.37
N LEU A 60 -2.77 -8.32 4.48
CA LEU A 60 -2.09 -8.51 5.76
C LEU A 60 -2.28 -9.95 6.27
N ILE A 61 -3.52 -10.46 6.27
CA ILE A 61 -3.81 -11.81 6.77
C ILE A 61 -3.05 -12.84 5.94
N THR A 62 -3.15 -12.81 4.62
CA THR A 62 -2.50 -13.82 3.78
C THR A 62 -1.00 -13.61 3.71
N GLY A 63 -0.53 -12.36 3.71
CA GLY A 63 0.90 -12.03 3.80
C GLY A 63 1.54 -12.62 5.05
N PHE A 64 0.95 -12.43 6.24
CA PHE A 64 1.49 -13.02 7.47
C PHE A 64 1.38 -14.55 7.50
N VAL A 65 0.29 -15.12 6.98
CA VAL A 65 0.08 -16.58 7.00
C VAL A 65 1.02 -17.32 6.05
N PHE A 66 1.19 -16.82 4.83
CA PHE A 66 1.94 -17.52 3.78
C PHE A 66 3.39 -17.05 3.66
N LEU A 67 3.67 -15.78 3.93
CA LEU A 67 4.98 -15.16 3.70
C LEU A 67 5.64 -14.63 4.98
N GLY A 68 4.94 -14.68 6.12
CA GLY A 68 5.40 -14.13 7.38
C GLY A 68 6.59 -14.86 8.01
N GLY A 69 7.11 -15.92 7.40
CA GLY A 69 8.38 -16.54 7.80
C GLY A 69 9.58 -15.61 7.54
N ASP A 70 9.53 -14.84 6.46
CA ASP A 70 10.57 -13.92 6.03
C ASP A 70 10.53 -12.60 6.84
N ALA A 71 11.70 -12.15 7.31
CA ALA A 71 11.80 -10.96 8.15
C ALA A 71 11.55 -9.66 7.37
N GLU A 72 12.06 -9.59 6.14
CA GLU A 72 11.91 -8.43 5.27
C GLU A 72 10.45 -8.27 4.87
N ILE A 73 9.78 -9.36 4.50
CA ILE A 73 8.35 -9.34 4.18
C ILE A 73 7.53 -8.88 5.40
N ARG A 74 7.82 -9.40 6.61
CA ARG A 74 7.14 -8.92 7.83
C ARG A 74 7.34 -7.43 8.04
N ALA A 75 8.55 -6.90 7.81
CA ALA A 75 8.82 -5.48 7.95
C ALA A 75 8.02 -4.62 6.95
N VAL A 76 7.87 -5.09 5.70
CA VAL A 76 6.99 -4.46 4.71
C VAL A 76 5.53 -4.48 5.17
N LEU A 77 5.03 -5.61 5.69
CA LEU A 77 3.65 -5.72 6.19
C LEU A 77 3.39 -4.80 7.39
N TYR A 78 4.36 -4.64 8.30
CA TYR A 78 4.26 -3.67 9.38
C TYR A 78 4.28 -2.22 8.88
N GLY A 79 5.13 -1.90 7.89
CA GLY A 79 5.11 -0.60 7.21
C GLY A 79 3.75 -0.31 6.57
N ALA A 80 3.15 -1.30 5.90
CA ALA A 80 1.82 -1.22 5.30
C ALA A 80 0.72 -0.93 6.34
N LEU A 81 0.80 -1.56 7.52
CA LEU A 81 -0.14 -1.29 8.62
C LEU A 81 -0.03 0.17 9.12
N VAL A 82 1.19 0.69 9.25
CA VAL A 82 1.42 2.07 9.70
C VAL A 82 0.93 3.08 8.68
N ILE A 83 1.24 2.92 7.39
CA ILE A 83 0.79 3.89 6.37
C ILE A 83 -0.74 3.93 6.24
N VAL A 84 -1.42 2.80 6.42
CA VAL A 84 -2.89 2.80 6.46
C VAL A 84 -3.39 3.52 7.69
N ALA A 85 -2.80 3.29 8.86
CA ALA A 85 -3.19 4.03 10.06
C ALA A 85 -3.02 5.54 9.85
N VAL A 86 -1.93 5.96 9.21
CA VAL A 86 -1.71 7.37 8.83
C VAL A 86 -2.79 7.85 7.87
N GLY A 87 -3.14 7.07 6.84
CA GLY A 87 -4.20 7.41 5.89
C GLY A 87 -5.58 7.55 6.54
N VAL A 88 -5.96 6.61 7.42
CA VAL A 88 -7.22 6.67 8.17
C VAL A 88 -7.28 7.90 9.08
N VAL A 89 -6.16 8.27 9.71
CA VAL A 89 -6.08 9.48 10.54
C VAL A 89 -6.13 10.74 9.67
N ASP A 90 -5.48 10.74 8.51
CA ASP A 90 -5.53 11.83 7.54
C ASP A 90 -6.96 12.09 7.05
N ASP A 91 -7.68 11.03 6.65
CA ASP A 91 -9.07 11.12 6.19
C ASP A 91 -10.01 11.63 7.30
N ALA A 92 -9.74 11.27 8.56
CA ALA A 92 -10.57 11.65 9.70
C ALA A 92 -10.30 13.07 10.24
N PHE A 93 -9.07 13.56 10.13
CA PHE A 93 -8.63 14.78 10.80
C PHE A 93 -7.99 15.84 9.88
N ASP A 94 -7.85 15.58 8.58
CA ASP A 94 -7.19 16.44 7.60
C ASP A 94 -5.81 16.89 8.11
N LEU A 95 -4.86 15.95 8.17
CA LEU A 95 -3.59 16.18 8.85
C LEU A 95 -2.77 17.26 8.13
N HIS A 96 -2.11 18.11 8.92
CA HIS A 96 -1.14 19.04 8.37
C HIS A 96 -0.08 18.27 7.54
N PRO A 97 0.32 18.73 6.34
CA PRO A 97 1.18 17.97 5.42
C PRO A 97 2.48 17.46 6.05
N ALA A 98 3.07 18.23 6.96
CA ALA A 98 4.27 17.81 7.70
C ALA A 98 4.04 16.59 8.61
N LEU A 99 2.86 16.46 9.24
CA LEU A 99 2.50 15.31 10.08
C LEU A 99 2.23 14.07 9.21
N LYS A 100 1.52 14.23 8.09
CA LYS A 100 1.32 13.17 7.10
C LYS A 100 2.65 12.64 6.58
N LEU A 101 3.56 13.54 6.21
CA LEU A 101 4.91 13.18 5.76
C LEU A 101 5.73 12.47 6.85
N ALA A 102 5.66 12.94 8.10
CA ALA A 102 6.34 12.28 9.21
C ALA A 102 5.82 10.85 9.43
N GLY A 103 4.52 10.63 9.32
CA GLY A 103 3.91 9.30 9.37
C GLY A 103 4.36 8.39 8.22
N GLN A 104 4.40 8.91 7.00
CA GLN A 104 4.92 8.19 5.82
C GLN A 104 6.40 7.79 5.99
N VAL A 105 7.23 8.71 6.49
CA VAL A 105 8.65 8.42 6.81
C VAL A 105 8.75 7.34 7.88
N GLY A 106 7.93 7.40 8.93
CA GLY A 106 7.85 6.37 9.96
C GLY A 106 7.49 5.00 9.40
N ALA A 107 6.50 4.93 8.51
CA ALA A 107 6.11 3.69 7.82
C ALA A 107 7.24 3.14 6.94
N ALA A 108 7.93 4.00 6.19
CA ALA A 108 9.02 3.63 5.28
C ALA A 108 10.30 3.20 6.00
N LEU A 109 10.55 3.71 7.21
CA LEU A 109 11.71 3.33 8.02
C LEU A 109 11.64 1.88 8.52
N ILE A 110 10.45 1.31 8.69
CA ILE A 110 10.29 -0.06 9.21
C ILE A 110 10.98 -1.09 8.30
N PRO A 111 10.66 -1.19 7.00
CA PRO A 111 11.38 -2.09 6.08
C PRO A 111 12.83 -1.65 5.87
N ALA A 112 13.11 -0.35 5.73
CA ALA A 112 14.47 0.14 5.47
C ALA A 112 15.46 -0.23 6.61
N LEU A 113 15.05 -0.06 7.88
CA LEU A 113 15.88 -0.43 9.03
C LEU A 113 15.95 -1.95 9.25
N ASN A 114 15.07 -2.73 8.62
CA ASN A 114 15.13 -4.18 8.66
C ASN A 114 16.08 -4.78 7.61
N GLY A 115 16.59 -3.97 6.69
CA GLY A 115 17.54 -4.39 5.65
C GLY A 115 16.96 -4.40 4.24
N THR A 116 15.65 -4.16 4.08
CA THR A 116 15.01 -3.99 2.77
C THR A 116 15.42 -2.65 2.18
N LEU A 117 16.58 -2.62 1.52
CA LEU A 117 17.24 -1.42 1.02
C LEU A 117 17.48 -1.52 -0.48
N VAL A 118 17.29 -0.39 -1.15
CA VAL A 118 17.87 -0.18 -2.48
C VAL A 118 19.34 0.16 -2.27
N THR A 119 20.23 -0.79 -2.59
CA THR A 119 21.67 -0.70 -2.32
C THR A 119 22.47 -0.11 -3.48
N ASP A 120 21.96 -0.24 -4.70
CA ASP A 120 22.67 0.11 -5.91
C ASP A 120 21.69 0.36 -7.07
N ILE A 121 22.24 0.91 -8.16
CA ILE A 121 21.55 1.00 -9.44
C ILE A 121 22.48 0.56 -10.56
N THR A 122 21.99 -0.31 -11.45
CA THR A 122 22.73 -0.72 -12.65
C THR A 122 22.36 0.18 -13.82
N LEU A 123 23.34 0.93 -14.33
CA LEU A 123 23.19 1.81 -15.48
C LEU A 123 23.69 1.08 -16.75
N PRO A 124 22.90 1.04 -17.85
CA PRO A 124 23.20 0.25 -19.06
C PRO A 124 24.56 0.50 -19.74
N LEU A 125 25.27 1.56 -19.38
CA LEU A 125 26.56 1.96 -19.96
C LEU A 125 27.64 2.31 -18.92
N LEU A 126 27.25 2.58 -17.66
CA LEU A 126 28.15 3.07 -16.61
C LEU A 126 28.43 2.02 -15.53
N GLY A 127 27.77 0.86 -15.62
CA GLY A 127 27.90 -0.21 -14.63
C GLY A 127 27.05 0.02 -13.39
N THR A 128 27.39 -0.69 -12.32
CA THR A 128 26.66 -0.64 -11.04
C THR A 128 27.21 0.48 -10.18
N VAL A 129 26.32 1.34 -9.69
CA VAL A 129 26.65 2.41 -8.75
C VAL A 129 26.05 2.06 -7.39
N GLU A 130 26.91 1.74 -6.43
CA GLU A 130 26.51 1.46 -5.05
C GLU A 130 26.24 2.75 -4.27
N PHE A 131 25.18 2.75 -3.47
CA PHE A 131 24.77 3.91 -2.69
C PHE A 131 25.42 3.97 -1.30
N GLY A 132 25.89 2.85 -0.77
CA GLY A 132 26.52 2.78 0.55
C GLY A 132 25.63 3.39 1.64
N ALA A 133 26.12 4.42 2.34
CA ALA A 133 25.37 5.11 3.38
C ALA A 133 24.09 5.82 2.88
N ALA A 134 24.01 6.14 1.59
CA ALA A 134 22.82 6.76 0.99
C ALA A 134 21.67 5.77 0.75
N SER A 135 21.88 4.47 0.90
CA SER A 135 20.86 3.44 0.65
C SER A 135 19.61 3.64 1.52
N VAL A 136 19.78 3.97 2.80
CA VAL A 136 18.67 4.21 3.73
C VAL A 136 17.83 5.43 3.33
N PRO A 137 18.39 6.66 3.20
CA PRO A 137 17.59 7.82 2.82
C PRO A 137 16.99 7.69 1.41
N LEU A 138 17.66 7.03 0.47
CA LEU A 138 17.12 6.78 -0.87
C LEU A 138 15.94 5.81 -0.84
N THR A 139 16.03 4.73 -0.06
CA THR A 139 14.94 3.76 0.10
C THR A 139 13.73 4.42 0.74
N VAL A 140 13.93 5.15 1.84
CA VAL A 140 12.86 5.88 2.52
C VAL A 140 12.22 6.90 1.58
N PHE A 141 13.03 7.68 0.87
CA PHE A 141 12.54 8.63 -0.12
C PHE A 141 11.71 7.94 -1.22
N GLY A 142 12.20 6.82 -1.77
CA GLY A 142 11.50 6.07 -2.80
C GLY A 142 10.14 5.54 -2.33
N ILE A 143 10.07 4.97 -1.14
CA ILE A 143 8.82 4.46 -0.56
C ILE A 143 7.84 5.63 -0.32
N VAL A 144 8.28 6.73 0.31
CA VAL A 144 7.44 7.90 0.58
C VAL A 144 6.97 8.55 -0.73
N ALA A 145 7.85 8.65 -1.73
CA ALA A 145 7.49 9.17 -3.04
C ALA A 145 6.42 8.31 -3.70
N LEU A 146 6.55 6.97 -3.67
CA LEU A 146 5.53 6.07 -4.20
C LEU A 146 4.19 6.21 -3.46
N MET A 147 4.20 6.30 -2.13
CA MET A 147 2.98 6.54 -1.35
C MET A 147 2.24 7.80 -1.82
N ASN A 148 2.97 8.90 -2.01
CA ASN A 148 2.38 10.16 -2.46
C ASN A 148 1.94 10.10 -3.94
N VAL A 149 2.72 9.47 -4.82
CA VAL A 149 2.37 9.32 -6.25
C VAL A 149 1.07 8.53 -6.40
N ILE A 150 0.92 7.40 -5.70
CA ILE A 150 -0.31 6.61 -5.76
C ILE A 150 -1.49 7.39 -5.19
N ASN A 151 -1.33 8.04 -4.03
CA ASN A 151 -2.37 8.88 -3.43
C ASN A 151 -2.80 10.06 -4.33
N LEU A 152 -1.89 10.63 -5.12
CA LEU A 152 -2.19 11.75 -6.03
C LEU A 152 -2.91 11.30 -7.31
N ILE A 153 -2.64 10.09 -7.77
CA ILE A 153 -3.26 9.52 -8.98
C ILE A 153 -4.60 8.86 -8.65
N ASP A 154 -4.86 8.49 -7.39
CA ASP A 154 -6.11 7.89 -6.91
C ASP A 154 -7.27 8.91 -6.79
N GLY A 155 -7.61 9.55 -7.91
CA GLY A 155 -8.74 10.48 -8.04
C GLY A 155 -9.81 10.01 -9.03
N ILE A 156 -9.62 8.84 -9.65
CA ILE A 156 -10.51 8.25 -10.67
C ILE A 156 -10.67 6.77 -10.35
N ASP A 157 -11.90 6.25 -10.49
CA ASP A 157 -12.21 4.85 -10.15
C ASP A 157 -11.32 3.85 -10.87
N GLY A 158 -10.66 3.02 -10.07
CA GLY A 158 -9.84 1.92 -10.57
C GLY A 158 -8.52 2.35 -11.22
N LEU A 159 -8.18 3.64 -11.28
CA LEU A 159 -6.91 4.10 -11.88
C LEU A 159 -5.71 3.64 -11.04
N ALA A 160 -5.71 3.92 -9.74
CA ALA A 160 -4.63 3.49 -8.85
C ALA A 160 -4.50 1.96 -8.80
N ALA A 161 -5.62 1.25 -8.64
CA ALA A 161 -5.63 -0.22 -8.65
C ALA A 161 -5.13 -0.81 -9.97
N GLY A 162 -5.50 -0.22 -11.11
CA GLY A 162 -5.06 -0.65 -12.44
C GLY A 162 -3.56 -0.46 -12.65
N ILE A 163 -3.02 0.70 -12.30
CA ILE A 163 -1.57 0.98 -12.41
C ILE A 163 -0.78 0.05 -11.49
N CYS A 164 -1.22 -0.13 -10.23
CA CYS A 164 -0.57 -1.06 -9.30
C CYS A 164 -0.59 -2.50 -9.82
N THR A 165 -1.69 -2.93 -10.44
CA THR A 165 -1.79 -4.28 -11.04
C THR A 165 -0.82 -4.44 -12.21
N ILE A 166 -0.74 -3.46 -13.12
CA ILE A 166 0.20 -3.49 -14.24
C ILE A 166 1.65 -3.54 -13.74
N ALA A 167 1.99 -2.71 -12.75
CA ALA A 167 3.32 -2.70 -12.14
C ALA A 167 3.65 -4.04 -11.47
N ALA A 168 2.73 -4.60 -10.70
CA ALA A 168 2.92 -5.90 -10.04
C ALA A 168 3.17 -7.02 -11.05
N VAL A 169 2.41 -7.06 -12.16
CA VAL A 169 2.62 -8.04 -13.24
C VAL A 169 3.94 -7.84 -13.96
N ALA A 170 4.39 -6.59 -14.13
CA ALA A 170 5.67 -6.30 -14.77
C ALA A 170 6.89 -6.71 -13.92
N PHE A 171 6.74 -6.75 -12.60
CA PHE A 171 7.80 -7.12 -11.66
C PHE A 171 7.75 -8.59 -11.19
N ALA A 172 6.67 -9.33 -11.50
CA ALA A 172 6.53 -10.75 -11.17
C ALA A 172 7.36 -11.64 -12.10
#